data_AF-A0A3N1MUQ5-F1
#
_entry.id   AF-A0A3N1MUQ5-F1
#
_cell.length_a   1.000
_cell.length_b   1.000
_cell.length_c   1.000
_cell.angle_alpha   90.00
_cell.angle_beta   90.00
_cell.angle_gamma   90.00
#
_symmetry.space_group_name_H-M   'P 1'
#
loop_
_entity.id
_entity.type
_entity.pdbx_description
1 polymer ?
#
loop_
_entity_poly.entity_id
_entity_poly.type
_entity_poly.pdbx_seq_one_letter_code
_entity_poly.pdbx_strand_id
1 'polypeptide(L)'
;MTSAPPDVSVTRLRAVTNETTVELPDRVVEILAAVGPDTNVFVSDVSARSFAAVIRRTYSKQEPNLVPFIDPLEALGDDLVLICQVEHGDELVTVVLRATDRTLVAATAIDRSVGIVHITVQELCARLRASDAPGAELALEVASQCPAEVRLRVFEQGALSTARTFLTKYTIAAENGFDVRGLDGFAGALVPLGDEQPGFCTVQADAAVAITAFTPGRTDVLAAMSVGGLLPQTGTTEENG
;
A
#
# COMPACT_ATOMS: atom_id res chain seq x y z
N MET A 1 29.27 10.63 4.19
CA MET A 1 28.95 10.93 5.60
C MET A 1 27.55 11.51 5.61
N THR A 2 26.53 10.66 5.70
CA THR A 2 25.13 11.07 5.75
C THR A 2 24.81 11.51 7.17
N SER A 3 24.61 12.81 7.36
CA SER A 3 24.04 13.35 8.59
C SER A 3 22.72 12.64 8.87
N ALA A 4 22.47 12.24 10.12
CA ALA A 4 21.16 11.75 10.53
C ALA A 4 20.06 12.73 10.05
N PRO A 5 18.93 12.24 9.53
CA PRO A 5 17.85 13.13 9.12
C PRO A 5 17.47 14.00 10.33
N PRO A 6 17.31 15.32 10.14
CA PRO A 6 16.98 16.21 11.23
C PRO A 6 15.58 15.87 11.76
N ASP A 7 15.47 15.89 13.08
CA ASP A 7 14.31 15.44 13.86
C ASP A 7 13.08 16.31 13.53
N VAL A 8 12.26 15.88 12.57
CA VAL A 8 10.96 16.49 12.26
C VAL A 8 9.92 15.83 13.16
N SER A 9 9.23 16.62 13.97
CA SER A 9 8.19 16.14 14.89
C SER A 9 6.79 16.60 14.46
N VAL A 10 5.75 15.95 15.00
CA VAL A 10 4.35 16.37 14.80
C VAL A 10 4.14 17.82 15.24
N THR A 11 4.77 18.24 16.34
CA THR A 11 4.73 19.64 16.81
C THR A 11 5.28 20.61 15.76
N ARG A 12 6.39 20.24 15.09
CA ARG A 12 6.95 21.06 14.01
C ARG A 12 6.01 21.09 12.81
N LEU A 13 5.44 19.95 12.43
CA LEU A 13 4.49 19.87 11.31
C LEU A 13 3.26 20.74 11.55
N ARG A 14 2.67 20.70 12.74
CA ARG A 14 1.56 21.60 13.14
C ARG A 14 1.91 23.07 12.98
N ALA A 15 3.09 23.47 13.45
CA ALA A 15 3.53 24.86 13.37
C ALA A 15 3.61 25.32 11.90
N VAL A 16 4.27 24.54 11.04
CA VAL A 16 4.43 24.92 9.64
C VAL A 16 3.13 24.83 8.84
N THR A 17 2.19 23.95 9.19
CA THR A 17 0.86 23.91 8.55
C THR A 17 -0.07 25.04 9.01
N ASN A 18 0.08 25.52 10.24
CA ASN A 18 -0.77 26.61 10.76
C ASN A 18 -0.32 28.01 10.32
N GLU A 19 0.98 28.18 10.05
CA GLU A 19 1.58 29.46 9.66
C GLU A 19 1.74 29.62 8.13
N THR A 20 1.28 28.63 7.36
CA THR A 20 1.51 28.60 5.92
C THR A 20 0.59 29.53 5.14
N THR A 21 1.07 29.98 3.97
CA THR A 21 0.24 30.59 2.91
C THR A 21 -0.12 29.60 1.80
N VAL A 22 0.39 28.37 1.87
CA VAL A 22 0.06 27.29 0.94
C VAL A 22 -1.36 26.80 1.25
N GLU A 23 -2.21 26.67 0.24
CA GLU A 23 -3.55 26.11 0.41
C GLU A 23 -3.43 24.62 0.76
N LEU A 24 -3.99 24.24 1.92
CA LEU A 24 -3.95 22.87 2.42
C LEU A 24 -5.35 22.29 2.49
N PRO A 25 -5.52 20.97 2.26
CA PRO A 25 -6.75 20.30 2.60
C PRO A 25 -7.03 20.41 4.11
N ASP A 26 -8.23 20.81 4.51
CA ASP A 26 -8.64 20.93 5.92
C ASP A 26 -8.29 19.68 6.72
N ARG A 27 -8.44 18.52 6.08
CA ARG A 27 -8.18 17.22 6.69
C ARG A 27 -6.73 17.03 7.17
N VAL A 28 -5.75 17.65 6.51
CA VAL A 28 -4.35 17.65 6.96
C VAL A 28 -4.23 18.30 8.34
N VAL A 29 -4.86 19.47 8.50
CA VAL A 29 -4.81 20.25 9.74
C VAL A 29 -5.55 19.51 10.85
N GLU A 30 -6.72 18.94 10.55
CA GLU A 30 -7.51 18.15 11.49
C GLU A 30 -6.75 16.92 12.02
N ILE A 31 -6.16 16.11 11.13
CA ILE A 31 -5.42 14.91 11.54
C ILE A 31 -4.18 15.30 12.34
N LEU A 32 -3.39 16.27 11.86
CA LEU A 32 -2.22 16.73 12.60
C LEU A 32 -2.61 17.25 13.98
N ALA A 33 -3.76 17.92 14.15
CA ALA A 33 -4.27 18.35 15.45
C ALA A 33 -4.70 17.18 16.37
N ALA A 34 -5.22 16.08 15.80
CA ALA A 34 -5.69 14.92 16.55
C ALA A 34 -4.56 13.97 17.02
N VAL A 35 -3.46 13.89 16.27
CA VAL A 35 -2.34 12.95 16.54
C VAL A 35 -1.57 13.35 17.82
N GLY A 36 -0.98 12.39 18.54
CA GLY A 36 -0.16 12.70 19.72
C GLY A 36 1.12 13.49 19.35
N PRO A 37 1.62 14.39 20.22
CA PRO A 37 2.86 15.12 19.94
C PRO A 37 4.09 14.19 19.81
N ASP A 38 4.03 13.03 20.45
CA ASP A 38 5.08 12.00 20.46
C ASP A 38 4.91 10.94 19.35
N THR A 39 3.92 11.11 18.47
CA THR A 39 3.75 10.19 17.33
C THR A 39 4.92 10.31 16.37
N ASN A 40 5.43 9.15 15.93
CA ASN A 40 6.55 9.08 15.01
C ASN A 40 6.21 9.74 13.66
N VAL A 41 7.15 10.51 13.14
CA VAL A 41 7.12 11.06 11.79
C VAL A 41 8.13 10.28 10.96
N PHE A 42 7.66 9.61 9.90
CA PHE A 42 8.58 9.02 8.94
C PHE A 42 9.11 10.10 8.01
N VAL A 43 10.43 10.24 7.92
CA VAL A 43 11.08 11.29 7.13
C VAL A 43 11.99 10.65 6.09
N SER A 44 11.82 11.05 4.85
CA SER A 44 12.68 10.67 3.72
C SER A 44 13.09 11.91 2.93
N ASP A 45 14.37 12.04 2.59
CA ASP A 45 14.87 13.12 1.74
C ASP A 45 15.04 12.64 0.29
N VAL A 46 14.53 13.44 -0.65
CA VAL A 46 14.59 13.16 -2.08
C VAL A 46 14.73 14.46 -2.86
N SER A 47 15.20 14.40 -4.11
CA SER A 47 15.09 15.56 -4.99
C SER A 47 13.64 15.78 -5.43
N ALA A 48 13.22 17.04 -5.50
CA ALA A 48 11.86 17.40 -5.88
C ALA A 48 11.50 16.86 -7.28
N ARG A 49 12.42 16.99 -8.25
CA ARG A 49 12.27 16.43 -9.60
C ARG A 49 12.05 14.92 -9.60
N SER A 50 12.83 14.16 -8.84
CA SER A 50 12.67 12.70 -8.79
C SER A 50 11.33 12.33 -8.18
N PHE A 51 10.88 13.05 -7.15
CA PHE A 51 9.59 12.79 -6.53
C PHE A 51 8.42 13.11 -7.48
N ALA A 52 8.44 14.28 -8.14
CA ALA A 52 7.45 14.65 -9.15
C ALA A 52 7.35 13.63 -10.30
N ALA A 53 8.50 13.12 -10.77
CA ALA A 53 8.54 12.10 -11.80
C ALA A 53 7.90 10.77 -11.36
N VAL A 54 8.12 10.36 -10.10
CA VAL A 54 7.48 9.17 -9.51
C VAL A 54 5.97 9.37 -9.40
N ILE A 55 5.51 10.54 -8.93
CA ILE A 55 4.08 10.87 -8.84
C ILE A 55 3.41 10.78 -10.22
N ARG A 56 4.02 11.34 -11.26
CA ARG A 56 3.48 11.27 -12.63
C ARG A 56 3.39 9.85 -13.15
N ARG A 57 4.45 9.06 -12.96
CA ARG A 57 4.57 7.71 -13.53
C ARG A 57 3.63 6.70 -12.87
N THR A 58 3.44 6.81 -11.56
CA THR A 58 2.81 5.77 -10.76
C THR A 58 1.46 6.20 -10.20
N TYR A 59 1.29 7.48 -9.84
CA TYR A 59 0.22 7.90 -8.95
C TYR A 59 -0.90 8.70 -9.62
N SER A 60 -0.70 9.23 -10.84
CA SER A 60 -1.71 10.04 -11.55
C SER A 60 -3.04 9.31 -11.86
N LYS A 61 -3.08 7.96 -11.80
CA LYS A 61 -4.30 7.16 -11.94
C LYS A 61 -4.75 6.44 -10.65
N GLN A 62 -3.89 6.33 -9.64
CA GLN A 62 -4.12 5.50 -8.44
C GLN A 62 -4.32 6.32 -7.17
N GLU A 63 -3.76 7.53 -7.10
CA GLU A 63 -3.83 8.41 -5.92
C GLU A 63 -4.00 9.88 -6.38
N PRO A 64 -5.23 10.31 -6.70
CA PRO A 64 -5.49 11.67 -7.20
C PRO A 64 -5.05 12.75 -6.20
N ASN A 65 -4.98 12.41 -4.92
CA ASN A 65 -4.52 13.23 -3.82
C ASN A 65 -3.03 13.63 -3.87
N LEU A 66 -2.21 12.96 -4.71
CA LEU A 66 -0.80 13.32 -4.93
C LEU A 66 -0.59 14.23 -6.15
N VAL A 67 -1.59 14.36 -7.03
CA VAL A 67 -1.52 15.26 -8.19
C VAL A 67 -1.21 16.71 -7.79
N PRO A 68 -1.78 17.27 -6.70
CA PRO A 68 -1.46 18.63 -6.26
C PRO A 68 0.00 18.87 -5.88
N PHE A 69 0.82 17.83 -5.70
CA PHE A 69 2.26 17.98 -5.41
C PHE A 69 3.10 18.22 -6.66
N ILE A 70 2.58 17.91 -7.86
CA ILE A 70 3.38 17.94 -9.08
C ILE A 70 3.91 19.36 -9.34
N ASP A 71 3.02 20.35 -9.45
CA ASP A 71 3.42 21.72 -9.79
C ASP A 71 4.36 22.34 -8.72
N PRO A 72 4.08 22.21 -7.40
CA PRO A 72 5.00 22.67 -6.35
C PRO A 72 6.39 22.01 -6.41
N LEU A 73 6.46 20.71 -6.67
CA LEU A 73 7.74 19.99 -6.75
C LEU A 73 8.52 20.34 -8.02
N GLU A 74 7.84 20.56 -9.14
CA GLU A 74 8.49 20.94 -10.39
C GLU A 74 9.13 22.32 -10.32
N ALA A 75 8.45 23.26 -9.65
CA ALA A 75 8.98 24.61 -9.42
C ALA A 75 10.30 24.61 -8.63
N LEU A 76 10.55 23.57 -7.83
CA LEU A 76 11.77 23.40 -7.03
C LEU A 76 12.92 22.71 -7.80
N GLY A 77 12.65 22.09 -8.95
CA GLY A 77 13.67 21.45 -9.77
C GLY A 77 14.47 20.37 -9.01
N ASP A 78 15.79 20.53 -8.93
CA ASP A 78 16.68 19.55 -8.27
C ASP A 78 16.87 19.79 -6.77
N ASP A 79 16.17 20.77 -6.19
CA ASP A 79 16.24 21.04 -4.75
C ASP A 79 15.80 19.81 -3.94
N LEU A 80 16.48 19.61 -2.82
CA LEU A 80 16.13 18.55 -1.86
C LEU A 80 14.88 18.94 -1.06
N VAL A 81 13.97 17.98 -0.93
CA VAL A 81 12.77 18.08 -0.11
C VAL A 81 12.74 16.94 0.91
N LEU A 82 12.11 17.19 2.05
CA LEU A 82 11.73 16.17 3.01
C LEU A 82 10.29 15.77 2.78
N ILE A 83 10.05 14.48 2.59
CA ILE A 83 8.74 13.86 2.66
C ILE A 83 8.54 13.41 4.11
N CYS A 84 7.60 14.04 4.81
CA CYS A 84 7.26 13.78 6.20
C CYS A 84 5.89 13.11 6.25
N GLN A 85 5.81 11.92 6.82
CA GLN A 85 4.59 11.11 6.86
C GLN A 85 4.15 10.86 8.30
N VAL A 86 2.86 11.08 8.56
CA VAL A 86 2.22 10.87 9.85
C VAL A 86 0.99 10.00 9.63
N GLU A 87 0.91 8.90 10.38
CA GLU A 87 -0.22 7.97 10.32
C GLU A 87 -1.18 8.20 11.49
N HIS A 88 -2.49 8.14 11.20
CA HIS A 88 -3.55 8.22 12.19
C HIS A 88 -4.69 7.25 11.83
N GLY A 89 -4.66 6.04 12.41
CA GLY A 89 -5.60 4.99 12.03
C GLY A 89 -5.44 4.62 10.56
N ASP A 90 -6.53 4.68 9.80
CA ASP A 90 -6.52 4.45 8.34
C ASP A 90 -6.09 5.69 7.53
N GLU A 91 -5.74 6.80 8.18
CA GLU A 91 -5.37 8.02 7.47
C GLU A 91 -3.85 8.23 7.44
N LEU A 92 -3.34 8.71 6.30
CA LEU A 92 -1.95 9.10 6.11
C LEU A 92 -1.89 10.57 5.72
N VAL A 93 -1.23 11.37 6.55
CA VAL A 93 -0.82 12.73 6.18
C VAL A 93 0.58 12.68 5.59
N THR A 94 0.74 13.23 4.39
CA THR A 94 2.06 13.48 3.78
C THR A 94 2.29 14.97 3.67
N VAL A 95 3.37 15.46 4.28
CA VAL A 95 3.81 16.85 4.28
C VAL A 95 5.17 16.93 3.60
N VAL A 96 5.30 17.80 2.60
CA VAL A 96 6.57 18.04 1.91
C VAL A 96 7.13 19.37 2.36
N LEU A 97 8.34 19.33 2.91
CA LEU A 97 9.10 20.52 3.33
C LEU A 97 10.33 20.69 2.45
N ARG A 98 10.72 21.93 2.15
CA ARG A 98 12.04 22.17 1.54
C ARG A 98 13.13 21.80 2.54
N ALA A 99 14.16 21.08 2.11
CA ALA A 99 15.20 20.60 3.03
C ALA A 99 16.06 21.73 3.62
N THR A 100 16.21 22.83 2.88
CA THR A 100 17.08 23.96 3.22
C THR A 100 16.56 24.81 4.37
N ASP A 101 15.28 25.15 4.35
CA ASP A 101 14.66 26.13 5.26
C ASP A 101 13.42 25.57 6.00
N ARG A 102 13.04 24.31 5.73
CA ARG A 102 11.85 23.63 6.28
C ARG A 102 10.55 24.36 5.97
N THR A 103 10.52 25.16 4.90
CA THR A 103 9.28 25.78 4.42
C THR A 103 8.35 24.72 3.85
N LEU A 104 7.05 24.89 4.09
CA LEU A 104 6.03 24.00 3.58
C LEU A 104 5.91 24.18 2.06
N VAL A 105 5.99 23.07 1.32
CA VAL A 105 5.85 23.04 -0.14
C VAL A 105 4.44 22.61 -0.51
N ALA A 106 3.99 21.49 0.06
CA ALA A 106 2.67 20.91 -0.17
C ALA A 106 2.33 19.92 0.94
N ALA A 107 1.05 19.67 1.18
CA ALA A 107 0.62 18.57 2.02
C ALA A 107 -0.70 17.96 1.54
N THR A 108 -0.94 16.70 1.90
CA THR A 108 -2.20 16.01 1.63
C THR A 108 -2.51 15.02 2.73
N ALA A 109 -3.78 14.68 2.85
CA ALA A 109 -4.27 13.60 3.68
C ALA A 109 -4.94 12.57 2.78
N ILE A 110 -4.62 11.30 3.02
CA ILE A 110 -5.22 10.16 2.34
C ILE A 110 -5.99 9.39 3.38
N ASP A 111 -7.30 9.26 3.19
CA ASP A 111 -8.05 8.22 3.89
C ASP A 111 -7.79 6.91 3.16
N ARG A 112 -6.95 6.06 3.74
CA ARG A 112 -6.63 4.76 3.15
C ARG A 112 -7.84 3.83 3.20
N SER A 113 -8.89 4.13 3.98
CA SER A 113 -10.15 3.36 4.07
C SER A 113 -11.12 3.63 2.91
N VAL A 114 -11.08 4.83 2.33
CA VAL A 114 -11.93 5.21 1.20
C VAL A 114 -11.49 4.43 -0.04
N GLY A 115 -12.42 3.68 -0.63
CA GLY A 115 -12.13 2.78 -1.74
C GLY A 115 -11.61 1.40 -1.32
N ILE A 116 -11.46 1.09 -0.01
CA ILE A 116 -11.18 -0.28 0.42
C ILE A 116 -12.44 -1.14 0.26
N VAL A 117 -12.48 -1.88 -0.84
CA VAL A 117 -13.38 -3.02 -0.96
C VAL A 117 -12.89 -4.10 0.00
N HIS A 118 -13.77 -4.52 0.91
CA HIS A 118 -13.50 -5.65 1.79
C HIS A 118 -14.30 -6.86 1.32
N ILE A 119 -13.71 -8.03 1.47
CA ILE A 119 -14.39 -9.32 1.30
C ILE A 119 -14.24 -10.10 2.60
N THR A 120 -15.30 -10.73 3.09
CA THR A 120 -15.17 -11.64 4.24
C THR A 120 -14.52 -12.94 3.80
N VAL A 121 -13.85 -13.66 4.70
CA VAL A 121 -13.35 -15.01 4.43
C VAL A 121 -14.50 -15.92 3.96
N GLN A 122 -15.70 -15.77 4.52
CA GLN A 122 -16.89 -16.52 4.08
C GLN A 122 -17.19 -16.28 2.60
N GLU A 123 -17.25 -15.01 2.19
CA GLU A 123 -17.56 -14.62 0.81
C GLU A 123 -16.43 -15.03 -0.15
N LEU A 124 -15.17 -14.89 0.29
CA LEU A 124 -14.01 -15.38 -0.46
C LEU A 124 -14.11 -16.89 -0.70
N CYS A 125 -14.38 -17.67 0.34
CA CYS A 125 -14.56 -19.12 0.24
C CYS A 125 -15.73 -19.49 -0.69
N ALA A 126 -16.83 -18.75 -0.65
CA ALA A 126 -17.97 -18.98 -1.54
C ALA A 126 -17.59 -18.78 -3.02
N ARG A 127 -16.86 -17.69 -3.33
CA ARG A 127 -16.40 -17.38 -4.68
C ARG A 127 -15.35 -18.34 -5.20
N LEU A 128 -14.39 -18.71 -4.36
CA LEU A 128 -13.36 -19.70 -4.71
C LEU A 128 -13.98 -21.06 -5.01
N ARG A 129 -14.98 -21.49 -4.23
CA ARG A 129 -15.69 -22.76 -4.45
C ARG A 129 -16.51 -22.77 -5.73
N ALA A 130 -16.98 -21.62 -6.18
CA ALA A 130 -17.77 -21.46 -7.40
C ALA A 130 -16.92 -21.20 -8.65
N SER A 131 -15.59 -21.11 -8.52
CA SER A 131 -14.69 -20.71 -9.62
C SER A 131 -13.87 -21.88 -10.14
N ASP A 132 -13.78 -21.97 -11.46
CA ASP A 132 -12.87 -22.87 -12.18
C ASP A 132 -11.52 -22.20 -12.50
N ALA A 133 -11.24 -21.03 -11.90
CA ALA A 133 -10.02 -20.27 -12.14
C ALA A 133 -8.76 -21.01 -11.67
N PRO A 134 -7.61 -20.80 -12.33
CA PRO A 134 -6.36 -21.44 -11.94
C PRO A 134 -6.00 -21.12 -10.49
N GLY A 135 -5.76 -22.16 -9.70
CA GLY A 135 -5.35 -22.07 -8.30
C GLY A 135 -6.47 -21.73 -7.30
N ALA A 136 -7.74 -21.67 -7.72
CA ALA A 136 -8.87 -21.40 -6.83
C ALA A 136 -8.95 -22.40 -5.66
N GLU A 137 -8.73 -23.69 -5.93
CA GLU A 137 -8.71 -24.75 -4.90
C GLU A 137 -7.59 -24.54 -3.87
N LEU A 138 -6.39 -24.10 -4.30
CA LEU A 138 -5.27 -23.82 -3.41
C LEU A 138 -5.57 -22.67 -2.45
N ALA A 139 -6.18 -21.60 -2.96
CA ALA A 139 -6.59 -20.49 -2.11
C ALA A 139 -7.76 -20.86 -1.19
N LEU A 140 -8.67 -21.73 -1.64
CA LEU A 140 -9.77 -22.21 -0.81
C LEU A 140 -9.25 -23.03 0.37
N GLU A 141 -8.25 -23.88 0.15
CA GLU A 141 -7.59 -24.66 1.20
C GLU A 141 -7.07 -23.76 2.32
N VAL A 142 -6.35 -22.68 1.99
CA VAL A 142 -5.82 -21.72 2.97
C VAL A 142 -6.95 -20.91 3.60
N ALA A 143 -7.86 -20.34 2.81
CA ALA A 143 -8.92 -19.47 3.31
C ALA A 143 -9.88 -20.19 4.27
N SER A 144 -10.14 -21.49 4.04
CA SER A 144 -11.04 -22.30 4.86
C SER A 144 -10.56 -22.54 6.29
N GLN A 145 -9.28 -22.26 6.57
CA GLN A 145 -8.67 -22.37 7.89
C GLN A 145 -8.83 -21.08 8.72
N CYS A 146 -9.25 -19.98 8.10
CA CYS A 146 -9.45 -18.71 8.76
C CYS A 146 -10.90 -18.56 9.29
N PRO A 147 -11.12 -17.76 10.35
CA PRO A 147 -12.48 -17.44 10.80
C PRO A 147 -13.27 -16.71 9.70
N ALA A 148 -14.54 -17.10 9.50
CA ALA A 148 -15.34 -16.71 8.34
C ALA A 148 -15.64 -15.20 8.27
N GLU A 149 -15.64 -14.54 9.41
CA GLU A 149 -16.01 -13.14 9.64
C GLU A 149 -14.81 -12.20 9.46
N VAL A 150 -13.59 -12.74 9.34
CA VAL A 150 -12.39 -11.95 9.07
C VAL A 150 -12.60 -11.19 7.77
N ARG A 151 -12.40 -9.87 7.85
CA ARG A 151 -12.47 -8.97 6.70
C ARG A 151 -11.09 -8.88 6.06
N LEU A 152 -11.04 -9.25 4.80
CA LEU A 152 -9.84 -9.18 3.98
C LEU A 152 -9.91 -7.95 3.08
N ARG A 153 -8.79 -7.26 2.98
CA ARG A 153 -8.64 -6.11 2.11
C ARG A 153 -8.52 -6.56 0.65
N VAL A 154 -9.31 -5.95 -0.23
CA VAL A 154 -9.15 -6.03 -1.68
C VAL A 154 -8.47 -4.75 -2.15
N PHE A 155 -7.32 -4.88 -2.82
CA PHE A 155 -6.55 -3.76 -3.36
C PHE A 155 -6.44 -3.86 -4.88
N GLU A 156 -6.65 -2.76 -5.59
CA GLU A 156 -6.48 -2.71 -7.05
C GLU A 156 -5.01 -2.47 -7.40
N GLN A 157 -4.46 -3.29 -8.29
CA GLN A 157 -3.08 -3.13 -8.77
C GLN A 157 -3.00 -3.43 -10.26
N GLY A 158 -2.04 -2.82 -10.97
CA GLY A 158 -1.82 -3.07 -12.40
C GLY A 158 -1.51 -4.56 -12.65
N ALA A 159 -2.25 -5.20 -13.55
CA ALA A 159 -2.16 -6.63 -13.79
C ALA A 159 -0.76 -7.03 -14.29
N LEU A 160 -0.25 -6.34 -15.32
CA LEU A 160 1.06 -6.67 -15.92
C LEU A 160 2.23 -6.42 -14.97
N SER A 161 2.19 -5.33 -14.19
CA SER A 161 3.24 -5.05 -13.19
C SER A 161 3.22 -6.10 -12.08
N THR A 162 2.03 -6.49 -11.62
CA THR A 162 1.87 -7.51 -10.58
C THR A 162 2.35 -8.86 -11.06
N ALA A 163 1.96 -9.29 -12.27
CA ALA A 163 2.39 -10.56 -12.86
C ALA A 163 3.93 -10.66 -12.92
N ARG A 164 4.61 -9.61 -13.41
CA ARG A 164 6.08 -9.55 -13.49
C ARG A 164 6.73 -9.61 -12.11
N THR A 165 6.27 -8.77 -11.18
CA THR A 165 6.80 -8.74 -9.81
C THR A 165 6.62 -10.08 -9.11
N PHE A 166 5.46 -10.72 -9.27
CA PHE A 166 5.16 -12.00 -8.62
C PHE A 166 5.98 -13.13 -9.21
N LEU A 167 6.10 -13.20 -10.54
CA LEU A 167 7.00 -14.15 -11.20
C LEU A 167 8.42 -14.03 -10.65
N THR A 168 9.00 -12.83 -10.60
CA THR A 168 10.34 -12.65 -10.04
C THR A 168 10.41 -13.03 -8.56
N LYS A 169 9.54 -12.46 -7.71
CA LYS A 169 9.58 -12.65 -6.25
C LYS A 169 9.41 -14.11 -5.87
N TYR A 170 8.40 -14.78 -6.43
CA TYR A 170 8.03 -16.12 -6.01
C TYR A 170 8.79 -17.23 -6.74
N THR A 171 9.40 -16.96 -7.90
CA THR A 171 10.43 -17.87 -8.44
C THR A 171 11.64 -17.92 -7.51
N ILE A 172 12.14 -16.75 -7.08
CA ILE A 172 13.23 -16.67 -6.09
C ILE A 172 12.83 -17.34 -4.77
N ALA A 173 11.59 -17.15 -4.31
CA ALA A 173 11.11 -17.82 -3.10
C ALA A 173 11.10 -19.35 -3.28
N ALA A 174 10.62 -19.87 -4.41
CA ALA A 174 10.64 -21.30 -4.70
C ALA A 174 12.08 -21.86 -4.73
N GLU A 175 13.03 -21.13 -5.33
CA GLU A 175 14.46 -21.48 -5.34
C GLU A 175 15.06 -21.52 -3.92
N ASN A 176 14.55 -20.68 -3.00
CA ASN A 176 14.95 -20.65 -1.60
C ASN A 176 14.19 -21.64 -0.71
N GLY A 177 13.42 -22.57 -1.28
CA GLY A 177 12.76 -23.65 -0.56
C GLY A 177 11.36 -23.34 -0.01
N PHE A 178 10.75 -22.21 -0.39
CA PHE A 178 9.34 -21.95 -0.11
C PHE A 178 8.43 -22.79 -1.01
N ASP A 179 7.28 -23.23 -0.49
CA ASP A 179 6.29 -24.00 -1.26
C ASP A 179 5.37 -23.06 -2.02
N VAL A 180 5.78 -22.66 -3.22
CA VAL A 180 5.00 -21.78 -4.09
C VAL A 180 4.19 -22.62 -5.09
N ARG A 181 2.86 -22.51 -5.06
CA ARG A 181 1.96 -23.24 -5.94
C ARG A 181 1.03 -22.30 -6.71
N GLY A 182 0.78 -22.62 -7.98
CA GLY A 182 -0.14 -21.85 -8.85
C GLY A 182 0.43 -20.58 -9.48
N LEU A 183 1.72 -20.28 -9.28
CA LEU A 183 2.36 -19.04 -9.77
C LEU A 183 2.22 -18.84 -11.29
N ASP A 184 2.48 -19.88 -12.09
CA ASP A 184 2.42 -19.77 -13.55
C ASP A 184 0.99 -19.52 -14.05
N GLY A 185 0.00 -20.21 -13.47
CA GLY A 185 -1.42 -20.00 -13.78
C GLY A 185 -1.89 -18.61 -13.38
N PHE A 186 -1.44 -18.13 -12.22
CA PHE A 186 -1.71 -16.79 -11.72
C PHE A 186 -1.14 -15.70 -12.63
N ALA A 187 0.14 -15.78 -12.97
CA ALA A 187 0.78 -14.82 -13.87
C ALA A 187 0.20 -14.90 -15.29
N GLY A 188 -0.07 -16.10 -15.79
CA GLY A 188 -0.68 -16.34 -17.10
C GLY A 188 -2.07 -15.73 -17.24
N ALA A 189 -2.86 -15.69 -16.17
CA ALA A 189 -4.18 -15.03 -16.15
C ALA A 189 -4.09 -13.49 -16.10
N LEU A 190 -3.03 -12.94 -15.50
CA LEU A 190 -2.85 -11.48 -15.36
C LEU A 190 -2.20 -10.83 -16.58
N VAL A 191 -1.26 -11.49 -17.26
CA VAL A 191 -0.53 -10.91 -18.41
C VAL A 191 -1.47 -10.38 -19.51
N PRO A 192 -2.54 -11.08 -19.91
CA PRO A 192 -3.47 -10.60 -20.95
C PRO A 192 -4.21 -9.31 -20.61
N LEU A 193 -4.36 -8.99 -19.31
CA LEU A 193 -5.07 -7.80 -18.84
C LEU A 193 -4.28 -6.49 -19.03
N GLY A 194 -2.97 -6.56 -19.30
CA GLY A 194 -2.14 -5.38 -19.56
C GLY A 194 -2.18 -4.36 -18.42
N ASP A 195 -2.68 -3.15 -18.71
CA ASP A 195 -2.75 -2.01 -17.78
C ASP A 195 -4.05 -1.97 -16.96
N GLU A 196 -4.94 -2.96 -17.10
CA GLU A 196 -6.12 -3.06 -16.24
C GLU A 196 -5.74 -3.32 -14.77
N GLN A 197 -6.66 -2.97 -13.87
CA GLN A 197 -6.44 -2.99 -12.43
C GLN A 197 -7.38 -4.01 -11.76
N PRO A 198 -7.06 -5.32 -11.81
CA PRO A 198 -7.80 -6.32 -11.05
C PRO A 198 -7.66 -6.07 -9.54
N GLY A 199 -8.70 -6.47 -8.79
CA GLY A 199 -8.64 -6.49 -7.34
C GLY A 199 -7.83 -7.68 -6.85
N PHE A 200 -7.07 -7.52 -5.78
CA PHE A 200 -6.28 -8.59 -5.17
C PHE A 200 -6.57 -8.69 -3.68
N CYS A 201 -6.64 -9.91 -3.18
CA CYS A 201 -6.86 -10.21 -1.78
C CYS A 201 -5.83 -11.22 -1.30
N THR A 202 -5.34 -11.04 -0.09
CA THR A 202 -4.40 -11.96 0.57
C THR A 202 -5.03 -12.49 1.84
N VAL A 203 -4.96 -13.80 2.05
CA VAL A 203 -5.39 -14.47 3.28
C VAL A 203 -4.26 -15.33 3.81
N GLN A 204 -4.05 -15.33 5.12
CA GLN A 204 -3.00 -16.10 5.77
C GLN A 204 -3.60 -17.04 6.81
N ALA A 205 -3.21 -18.32 6.74
CA ALA A 205 -3.47 -19.32 7.76
C ALA A 205 -2.15 -19.99 8.15
N ASP A 206 -1.78 -19.91 9.42
CA ASP A 206 -0.51 -20.43 9.95
C ASP A 206 0.71 -20.04 9.10
N ALA A 207 1.36 -21.04 8.49
CA ALA A 207 2.56 -20.96 7.67
C ALA A 207 2.27 -20.82 6.17
N ALA A 208 1.01 -20.60 5.79
CA ALA A 208 0.56 -20.51 4.41
C ALA A 208 -0.18 -19.20 4.13
N VAL A 209 0.10 -18.64 2.96
CA VAL A 209 -0.56 -17.44 2.44
C VAL A 209 -1.16 -17.77 1.08
N ALA A 210 -2.42 -17.40 0.87
CA ALA A 210 -3.06 -17.44 -0.42
C ALA A 210 -3.30 -16.02 -0.95
N ILE A 211 -3.06 -15.83 -2.25
CA ILE A 211 -3.27 -14.59 -2.96
C ILE A 211 -4.28 -14.85 -4.07
N THR A 212 -5.39 -14.12 -4.05
CA THR A 212 -6.48 -14.23 -5.03
C THR A 212 -6.57 -12.94 -5.83
N ALA A 213 -6.62 -13.05 -7.15
CA ALA A 213 -6.93 -11.96 -8.06
C ALA A 213 -8.39 -12.07 -8.52
N PHE A 214 -9.07 -10.93 -8.65
CA PHE A 214 -10.43 -10.81 -9.15
C PHE A 214 -10.45 -10.10 -10.49
N THR A 215 -11.44 -10.39 -11.32
CA THR A 215 -11.68 -9.69 -12.59
C THR A 215 -11.87 -8.17 -12.37
N PRO A 216 -11.30 -7.28 -13.20
CA PRO A 216 -11.46 -5.83 -13.05
C PRO A 216 -12.93 -5.38 -13.02
N GLY A 217 -13.27 -4.51 -12.06
CA GLY A 217 -14.63 -3.98 -11.89
C GLY A 217 -15.70 -5.01 -11.48
N ARG A 218 -15.30 -6.26 -11.25
CA ARG A 218 -16.13 -7.37 -10.78
C ARG A 218 -15.41 -8.07 -9.64
N THR A 219 -16.09 -9.03 -9.06
CA THR A 219 -15.50 -9.81 -7.98
C THR A 219 -15.41 -11.30 -8.28
N ASP A 220 -15.48 -11.67 -9.56
CA ASP A 220 -15.26 -13.04 -9.99
C ASP A 220 -13.77 -13.37 -9.83
N VAL A 221 -13.45 -14.58 -9.37
CA VAL A 221 -12.05 -15.01 -9.19
C VAL A 221 -11.41 -15.19 -10.56
N LEU A 222 -10.33 -14.46 -10.81
CA LEU A 222 -9.55 -14.51 -12.04
C LEU A 222 -8.47 -15.61 -11.96
N ALA A 223 -7.75 -15.65 -10.85
CA ALA A 223 -6.72 -16.64 -10.55
C ALA A 223 -6.33 -16.56 -9.07
N ALA A 224 -5.70 -17.61 -8.57
CA ALA A 224 -5.13 -17.64 -7.24
C ALA A 224 -3.81 -18.41 -7.20
N MET A 225 -3.02 -18.16 -6.15
CA MET A 225 -1.80 -18.89 -5.84
C MET A 225 -1.64 -19.03 -4.32
N SER A 226 -0.83 -19.99 -3.89
CA SER A 226 -0.48 -20.18 -2.48
C SER A 226 1.03 -20.21 -2.27
N VAL A 227 1.47 -19.76 -1.10
CA VAL A 227 2.86 -19.77 -0.66
C VAL A 227 2.90 -20.35 0.75
N GLY A 228 3.53 -21.52 0.90
CA GLY A 228 3.76 -22.20 2.17
C GLY A 228 5.21 -22.08 2.64
N GLY A 229 5.47 -22.53 3.88
CA GLY A 229 6.81 -22.48 4.48
C GLY A 229 7.13 -21.15 5.16
N LEU A 230 6.12 -20.33 5.44
CA LEU A 230 6.28 -19.10 6.22
C LEU A 230 6.37 -19.45 7.71
N LEU A 231 7.17 -18.70 8.47
CA LEU A 231 7.09 -18.77 9.92
C LEU A 231 5.70 -18.26 10.34
N PRO A 232 4.96 -18.95 11.23
CA PRO A 232 3.68 -18.46 11.71
C PRO A 232 3.87 -17.07 12.30
N GLN A 233 3.02 -16.12 11.92
CA GLN A 233 2.95 -14.85 12.62
C GLN A 233 2.33 -15.11 13.99
N THR A 234 3.16 -15.41 15.00
CA THR A 234 2.76 -15.25 16.38
C THR A 234 2.46 -13.77 16.56
N GLY A 235 1.19 -13.43 16.75
CA GLY A 235 0.77 -12.08 17.04
C GLY A 235 1.65 -11.49 18.14
N THR A 236 2.22 -10.32 17.89
CA THR A 236 2.68 -9.43 18.94
C THR A 236 1.45 -8.98 19.71
N THR A 237 0.98 -9.85 20.60
CA THR A 237 0.32 -9.41 21.81
C THR A 237 1.42 -8.75 22.62
N GLU A 238 1.49 -7.42 22.56
CA GLU A 238 2.06 -6.65 23.66
C GLU A 238 1.27 -7.03 24.91
N GLU A 239 1.78 -8.01 25.63
CA GLU A 239 1.37 -8.28 27.00
C GLU A 239 2.28 -7.40 27.87
N ASN A 240 1.69 -6.32 28.39
CA ASN A 240 2.27 -5.52 29.45
C ASN A 240 2.66 -6.43 30.63
N GLY A 241 3.94 -6.38 31.01
CA GLY A 241 4.48 -6.98 32.23
C GLY A 241 5.83 -6.37 32.57
#